data_AF-A0A2L0UIX4-F1
#
_entry.id   AF-A0A2L0UIX4-F1
#
_cell.length_a   1.000
_cell.length_b   1.000
_cell.length_c   1.000
_cell.angle_alpha   90.00
_cell.angle_beta   90.00
_cell.angle_gamma   90.00
#
_symmetry.space_group_name_H-M   'P 1'
#
loop_
_entity.id
_entity.type
_entity.pdbx_description
1 polymer ?
#
loop_
_entity_poly.entity_id
_entity_poly.type
_entity_poly.pdbx_seq_one_letter_code
_entity_poly.pdbx_strand_id
1 'polypeptide(L)'
;PELTPARLADLLEARRVIGFPVRVLRWIVGASWWLRIQRTDPGWIDLAAQSPVMDTARARSELGWEPRHSSRDAMAEVLAGMRHGDGHAGSPKLYPRSKN
;
A
#
# COMPACT_ATOMS: atom_id res chain seq x y z
N PRO A 1 13.24 -0.98 -5.76
CA PRO A 1 12.80 -0.01 -6.80
C PRO A 1 11.62 0.82 -6.27
N GLU A 2 11.30 1.98 -6.83
CA GLU A 2 10.14 2.77 -6.40
C GLU A 2 8.81 2.08 -6.78
N LEU A 3 7.82 2.07 -5.89
CA LEU A 3 6.55 1.40 -6.18
C LEU A 3 5.61 2.40 -6.89
N THR A 4 5.59 2.35 -8.22
CA THR A 4 4.72 3.20 -9.05
C THR A 4 3.32 2.59 -9.19
N PRO A 5 2.29 3.39 -9.56
CA PRO A 5 0.95 2.86 -9.84
C PRO A 5 0.94 1.74 -10.88
N ALA A 6 1.78 1.83 -11.91
CA ALA A 6 1.91 0.78 -12.93
C ALA A 6 2.49 -0.51 -12.34
N ARG A 7 3.58 -0.43 -11.56
CA ARG A 7 4.17 -1.60 -10.92
C ARG A 7 3.22 -2.26 -9.91
N LEU A 8 2.41 -1.47 -9.20
CA LEU A 8 1.38 -2.00 -8.31
C LEU A 8 0.24 -2.66 -9.10
N ALA A 9 -0.18 -2.07 -10.22
CA ALA A 9 -1.20 -2.65 -11.08
C ALA A 9 -0.79 -4.02 -11.63
N ASP A 10 0.48 -4.17 -12.02
CA ASP A 10 1.03 -5.47 -12.44
C ASP A 10 0.94 -6.52 -11.32
N LEU A 11 1.26 -6.15 -10.08
CA LEU A 11 1.16 -7.04 -8.92
C LEU A 11 -0.28 -7.44 -8.58
N LEU A 12 -1.23 -6.54 -8.83
CA LEU A 12 -2.66 -6.80 -8.60
C LEU A 12 -3.34 -7.50 -9.77
N GLU A 13 -2.62 -7.81 -10.85
CA GLU A 13 -3.19 -8.29 -12.11
C GLU A 13 -4.33 -7.37 -12.60
N ALA A 14 -4.19 -6.07 -12.35
CA ALA A 14 -5.23 -5.10 -12.60
C ALA A 14 -5.46 -4.93 -14.11
N ARG A 15 -6.70 -5.16 -14.55
CA ARG A 15 -7.07 -5.03 -15.96
C ARG A 15 -6.87 -3.61 -16.52
N ARG A 16 -6.97 -2.58 -15.67
CA ARG A 16 -6.85 -1.18 -16.09
C ARG A 16 -6.42 -0.28 -14.94
N VAL A 17 -5.52 0.64 -15.23
CA VAL A 17 -5.19 1.78 -14.37
C VAL A 17 -5.90 3.01 -14.90
N ILE A 18 -6.70 3.68 -14.06
CA ILE A 18 -7.42 4.89 -14.45
C ILE A 18 -6.84 6.07 -13.67
N GLY A 19 -6.29 7.04 -14.40
CA GLY A 19 -5.81 8.29 -13.83
C GLY A 19 -6.97 9.25 -13.58
N PHE A 20 -7.23 9.57 -12.32
CA PHE A 20 -8.19 10.61 -11.94
C PHE A 20 -7.44 11.82 -11.36
N PRO A 21 -7.93 13.06 -11.57
CA PRO A 21 -7.47 14.19 -10.79
C PRO A 21 -7.73 13.93 -9.30
N VAL A 22 -6.73 14.18 -8.45
CA VAL A 22 -6.79 13.93 -6.99
C VAL A 22 -8.04 14.56 -6.35
N ARG A 23 -8.42 15.77 -6.79
CA ARG A 23 -9.62 16.48 -6.32
C ARG A 23 -10.92 15.71 -6.57
N VAL A 24 -11.03 15.04 -7.73
CA VAL A 24 -12.21 14.24 -8.08
C VAL A 24 -12.27 12.99 -7.22
N LEU A 25 -11.14 12.28 -7.10
CA LEU A 25 -11.05 11.08 -6.26
C LEU A 25 -11.37 11.40 -4.80
N ARG A 26 -10.82 12.50 -4.27
CA ARG A 26 -11.11 13.00 -2.92
C ARG A 26 -12.60 13.25 -2.71
N TRP A 27 -13.28 13.88 -3.67
CA TRP A 27 -14.72 14.15 -3.56
C TRP A 27 -15.56 12.87 -3.54
N ILE A 28 -15.25 11.91 -4.41
CA ILE A 28 -15.93 10.59 -4.45
C ILE A 28 -15.75 9.85 -3.12
N VAL A 29 -14.53 9.84 -2.59
CA VAL A 29 -14.23 9.22 -1.28
C VAL A 29 -14.97 9.93 -0.15
N GLY A 30 -14.99 11.27 -0.17
CA GLY A 30 -15.73 12.07 0.82
C GLY A 30 -17.23 11.80 0.82
N ALA A 31 -17.86 11.75 -0.36
CA ALA A 31 -19.28 11.46 -0.51
C ALA A 31 -19.63 10.04 -0.01
N SER A 32 -18.86 9.03 -0.43
CA SER A 32 -19.07 7.64 -0.02
C SER A 32 -18.80 7.39 1.47
N TRP A 33 -17.84 8.10 2.06
CA TRP A 33 -17.60 8.09 3.50
C TRP A 33 -18.75 8.73 4.28
N TRP A 34 -19.27 9.88 3.84
CA TRP A 34 -20.40 10.55 4.46
C TRP A 34 -21.67 9.68 4.42
N LEU A 35 -21.87 8.98 3.30
CA LEU A 35 -22.92 7.97 3.13
C LEU A 35 -22.65 6.65 3.87
N ARG A 36 -21.53 6.53 4.60
CA ARG A 36 -21.10 5.33 5.33
C ARG A 36 -20.93 4.08 4.48
N ILE A 37 -20.74 4.23 3.16
CA ILE A 37 -20.47 3.13 2.22
C ILE A 37 -19.09 2.53 2.50
N GLN A 38 -18.12 3.38 2.83
CA GLN A 38 -16.78 2.96 3.23
C GLN A 38 -16.31 3.64 4.51
N ARG A 39 -15.36 3.01 5.20
CA ARG A 39 -14.76 3.52 6.44
C ARG A 39 -13.60 4.50 6.20
N THR A 40 -13.04 4.50 4.99
CA THR A 40 -11.90 5.34 4.62
C THR A 40 -12.37 6.76 4.33
N ASP A 41 -11.89 7.72 5.12
CA ASP A 41 -12.19 9.14 4.96
C ASP A 41 -11.31 9.77 3.84
N PRO A 42 -11.69 10.94 3.29
CA PRO A 42 -10.98 11.55 2.17
C PRO A 42 -9.54 11.99 2.48
N GLY A 43 -9.16 12.13 3.77
CA GLY A 43 -7.79 12.47 4.18
C GLY A 43 -6.75 11.42 3.76
N TRP A 44 -7.16 10.16 3.62
CA TRP A 44 -6.29 9.10 3.07
C TRP A 44 -5.84 9.37 1.63
N ILE A 45 -6.66 10.06 0.83
CA ILE A 45 -6.29 10.42 -0.55
C ILE A 45 -5.21 11.50 -0.55
N ASP A 46 -5.28 12.45 0.39
CA ASP A 46 -4.25 13.49 0.53
C ASP A 46 -2.92 12.86 0.96
N LEU A 47 -2.98 11.95 1.95
CA LEU A 47 -1.81 11.21 2.43
C LEU A 47 -1.13 10.44 1.30
N ALA A 48 -1.90 9.70 0.50
CA ALA A 48 -1.36 8.93 -0.62
C ALA A 48 -0.76 9.83 -1.70
N ALA A 49 -1.41 10.96 -2.02
CA ALA A 49 -0.95 11.90 -3.05
C ALA A 49 0.32 12.66 -2.64
N GLN A 50 0.56 12.83 -1.35
CA GLN A 50 1.71 13.57 -0.81
C GLN A 50 2.84 12.67 -0.29
N SER A 51 2.73 11.35 -0.45
CA SER A 51 3.75 10.41 0.04
C SER A 51 5.08 10.61 -0.70
N PRO A 52 6.16 11.03 -0.01
CA PRO A 52 7.43 11.27 -0.65
C PRO A 52 8.20 9.96 -0.90
N VAL A 53 8.96 9.93 -2.00
CA VAL A 53 9.95 8.87 -2.23
C VAL A 53 11.17 9.16 -1.37
N MET A 54 11.48 8.27 -0.42
CA MET A 54 12.63 8.41 0.48
C MET A 54 13.93 8.09 -0.23
N ASP A 55 14.93 8.99 -0.12
CA ASP A 55 16.31 8.68 -0.47
C ASP A 55 16.97 7.85 0.64
N THR A 56 17.58 6.73 0.25
CA THR A 56 18.23 5.78 1.16
C THR A 56 19.76 5.85 1.08
N ALA A 57 20.34 6.79 0.33
CA ALA A 57 21.79 6.92 0.13
C ALA A 57 22.56 6.98 1.46
N ARG A 58 22.06 7.79 2.41
CA ARG A 58 22.70 7.96 3.71
C ARG A 58 22.66 6.70 4.58
N ALA A 59 21.54 5.98 4.58
CA ALA A 59 21.44 4.70 5.29
C ALA A 59 22.44 3.67 4.74
N ARG A 60 22.65 3.66 3.41
CA ARG A 60 23.64 2.79 2.78
C ARG A 60 25.07 3.18 3.15
N SER A 61 25.41 4.48 3.06
CA SER A 61 26.78 4.95 3.27
C SER A 61 27.20 4.97 4.74
N GLU A 62 26.30 5.34 5.65
CA GLU A 62 26.64 5.53 7.07
C GLU A 62 26.39 4.28 7.92
N LEU A 63 25.36 3.49 7.57
CA LEU A 63 24.98 2.30 8.36
C LEU A 63 25.36 0.99 7.68
N GLY A 64 25.92 1.04 6.46
CA GLY A 64 26.15 -0.17 5.65
C GLY A 64 24.85 -0.92 5.34
N TRP A 65 23.70 -0.23 5.40
CA TRP A 65 22.40 -0.87 5.22
C TRP A 65 22.19 -1.23 3.75
N GLU A 66 21.79 -2.47 3.49
CA GLU A 66 21.37 -2.90 2.16
C GLU A 66 19.96 -3.51 2.20
N PRO A 67 19.10 -3.21 1.21
CA PRO A 67 17.77 -3.79 1.15
C PRO A 67 17.85 -5.30 0.87
N ARG A 68 17.42 -6.11 1.83
CA ARG A 68 17.35 -7.58 1.66
C ARG A 68 16.21 -8.03 0.74
N HIS A 69 15.14 -7.24 0.69
CA HIS A 69 13.98 -7.49 -0.14
C HIS A 69 13.75 -6.29 -1.06
N SER A 70 13.41 -6.56 -2.31
CA SER A 70 12.93 -5.50 -3.18
C SER A 70 11.53 -5.06 -2.72
N SER A 71 11.20 -3.80 -2.93
CA SER A 71 9.86 -3.26 -2.66
C SER A 71 8.75 -4.02 -3.40
N ARG A 72 9.04 -4.57 -4.59
CA ARG A 72 8.10 -5.36 -5.38
C ARG A 72 7.82 -6.69 -4.69
N ASP A 73 8.87 -7.39 -4.27
CA ASP A 73 8.75 -8.69 -3.61
C ASP A 73 8.05 -8.55 -2.25
N ALA A 74 8.45 -7.53 -1.48
CA ALA A 74 7.81 -7.22 -0.21
C ALA A 74 6.31 -6.90 -0.38
N MET A 75 5.94 -6.13 -1.41
CA MET A 75 4.52 -5.86 -1.69
C MET A 75 3.77 -7.12 -2.15
N ALA A 76 4.38 -7.95 -2.98
CA ALA A 76 3.79 -9.22 -3.42
C ALA A 76 3.53 -10.16 -2.23
N GLU A 77 4.47 -10.24 -1.29
CA GLU A 77 4.32 -11.02 -0.06
C GLU A 77 3.18 -10.51 0.82
N VAL A 78 3.06 -9.19 1.00
CA VAL A 78 1.94 -8.58 1.74
C VAL A 78 0.60 -8.92 1.09
N LEU A 79 0.49 -8.79 -0.24
CA LEU A 79 -0.74 -9.13 -0.98
C LEU A 79 -1.07 -10.63 -0.87
N ALA A 80 -0.07 -11.50 -0.97
CA ALA A 80 -0.23 -12.94 -0.80
C ALA A 80 -0.71 -13.28 0.61
N GLY A 81 -0.10 -12.69 1.65
CA GLY A 81 -0.52 -12.91 3.04
C GLY A 81 -1.95 -12.44 3.29
N MET A 82 -2.34 -11.27 2.76
CA MET A 82 -3.71 -10.77 2.83
C MET A 82 -4.72 -11.73 2.15
N ARG A 83 -4.35 -12.32 1.02
CA ARG A 83 -5.19 -13.26 0.26
C ARG A 83 -5.40 -14.57 1.00
N HIS A 84 -4.32 -15.15 1.54
CA HIS A 84 -4.38 -16.43 2.26
C HIS A 84 -4.84 -16.29 3.71
N GLY A 85 -4.85 -15.06 4.26
CA GLY A 85 -5.11 -14.82 5.67
C GLY A 85 -3.93 -15.23 6.55
N ASP A 86 -2.73 -15.28 5.99
CA ASP A 86 -1.50 -15.54 6.72
C ASP A 86 -1.15 -14.34 7.61
N GLY A 87 -0.33 -14.59 8.62
CA GLY A 87 0.03 -13.59 9.59
C GLY A 87 1.25 -14.00 10.41
N HIS A 88 1.70 -13.09 11.27
CA HIS A 88 2.81 -13.30 12.17
C HIS A 88 2.35 -13.25 13.63
N ALA A 89 2.74 -14.26 14.41
CA ALA A 89 2.49 -14.31 15.84
C ALA A 89 3.20 -13.20 16.64
N GLY A 90 4.15 -12.48 16.03
CA GLY A 90 4.90 -11.39 16.66
C GLY A 90 4.10 -10.10 16.88
N SER A 91 2.89 -9.96 16.33
CA SER A 91 2.03 -8.78 16.56
C SER A 91 0.56 -9.18 16.60
N PRO A 92 -0.21 -8.76 17.64
CA PRO A 92 -1.64 -9.07 17.72
C PRO A 92 -2.46 -8.57 16.53
N LYS A 93 -1.98 -7.53 15.83
CA LYS A 93 -2.64 -6.97 14.65
C LYS A 93 -2.34 -7.76 13.36
N LEU A 94 -1.35 -8.64 13.41
CA LEU A 94 -0.92 -9.47 12.29
C LEU A 94 -1.18 -10.95 12.56
N TYR A 95 -2.02 -11.31 13.53
CA TYR A 95 -2.34 -12.72 13.73
C TYR A 95 -2.97 -13.33 12.47
N PRO A 96 -2.63 -14.59 12.14
CA PRO A 96 -3.24 -15.28 11.03
C PRO A 96 -4.75 -15.39 11.27
N ARG A 97 -5.52 -15.31 10.19
CA ARG A 97 -6.96 -15.57 10.24
C ARG A 97 -7.15 -17.01 10.69
N SER A 98 -7.98 -17.22 11.72
CA SER A 98 -8.31 -18.57 12.19
C SER A 98 -8.78 -19.41 11.01
N LYS A 99 -8.12 -20.54 10.75
CA LYS A 99 -8.62 -21.54 9.81
C LYS A 99 -9.82 -22.22 10.48
N ASN A 100 -10.98 -22.09 9.87
CA ASN A 100 -12.19 -22.82 10.30
C ASN A 100 -12.15 -24.24 9.74
#